data_AF-A0A1I2CJF1-F1
#
_entry.id   AF-A0A1I2CJF1-F1
#
_cell.length_a   1.000
_cell.length_b   1.000
_cell.length_c   1.000
_cell.angle_alpha   90.00
_cell.angle_beta   90.00
_cell.angle_gamma   90.00
#
_symmetry.space_group_name_H-M   'P 1'
#
loop_
_entity.id
_entity.type
_entity.pdbx_description
1 polymer ?
#
loop_
_entity_poly.entity_id
_entity_poly.type
_entity_poly.pdbx_seq_one_letter_code
_entity_poly.pdbx_strand_id
1 'polypeptide(L)' 'MAKGEIITAIGMTEPSCVSDLKALRTTAEDKGDNYLVHGQKTFITNGFICDMAVVAVKTNYNTDE' A
#
# COMPACT_ATOMS: atom_id res chain seq x y z
N MET A 1 13.73 -10.49 -8.18
CA MET A 1 12.61 -10.26 -9.12
C MET A 1 12.88 -10.91 -10.47
N ALA A 2 13.81 -10.42 -11.32
CA ALA A 2 14.03 -10.99 -12.67
C ALA A 2 14.46 -12.47 -12.70
N LYS A 3 15.17 -12.94 -11.66
CA LYS A 3 15.55 -14.35 -11.47
C LYS A 3 14.48 -15.23 -10.81
N GLY A 4 13.36 -14.65 -10.37
CA GLY A 4 12.29 -15.36 -9.64
C GLY A 4 12.53 -15.58 -8.13
N GLU A 5 13.68 -15.19 -7.60
CA GLU A 5 14.05 -15.40 -6.17
C GLU A 5 13.30 -14.47 -5.18
N ILE A 6 12.60 -13.45 -5.68
CA ILE A 6 11.81 -12.51 -4.86
C ILE A 6 10.41 -12.46 -5.46
N ILE A 7 9.43 -12.92 -4.71
CA ILE A 7 8.01 -12.87 -5.05
C ILE A 7 7.46 -11.52 -4.62
N THR A 8 6.87 -10.78 -5.56
CA THR A 8 6.30 -9.45 -5.30
C THR A 8 4.78 -9.45 -5.32
N ALA A 9 4.20 -8.52 -4.56
CA ALA A 9 2.78 -8.20 -4.56
C ALA A 9 2.55 -6.70 -4.82
N ILE A 10 1.33 -6.36 -5.24
CA ILE A 10 0.89 -4.97 -5.43
C ILE A 10 -0.36 -4.66 -4.60
N GLY A 11 -0.19 -3.87 -3.56
CA GLY A 11 -1.18 -3.51 -2.56
C GLY A 11 -1.95 -2.24 -2.92
N MET A 12 -2.93 -2.33 -3.82
CA MET A 12 -3.77 -1.20 -4.23
C MET A 12 -5.11 -1.17 -3.48
N THR A 13 -5.92 -2.20 -3.67
CA THR A 13 -7.31 -2.32 -3.21
C THR A 13 -7.44 -2.31 -1.68
N GLU A 14 -8.45 -1.60 -1.18
CA GLU A 14 -8.82 -1.51 0.23
C GLU A 14 -10.24 -2.04 0.46
N PRO A 15 -10.59 -2.48 1.68
CA PRO A 15 -11.97 -2.88 1.99
C PRO A 15 -13.01 -1.80 1.67
N SER A 16 -12.64 -0.52 1.82
CA SER A 16 -13.48 0.64 1.54
C SER A 16 -13.43 1.13 0.10
N CYS A 17 -12.51 0.63 -0.73
CA CYS A 17 -12.31 1.15 -2.08
C CYS A 17 -11.63 0.15 -3.02
N VAL A 18 -12.24 -0.06 -4.18
CA VAL A 18 -11.70 -0.89 -5.27
C VAL A 18 -11.47 -0.05 -6.53
N SER A 19 -12.54 0.47 -7.14
CA SER A 19 -12.44 1.19 -8.42
C SER A 19 -11.91 2.62 -8.29
N ASP A 20 -12.20 3.31 -7.19
CA ASP A 20 -11.80 4.72 -6.99
C ASP A 20 -10.49 4.87 -6.20
N LEU A 21 -9.36 4.55 -6.83
CA LEU A 21 -8.04 4.64 -6.21
C LEU A 21 -7.67 6.01 -5.59
N LYS A 22 -8.41 7.09 -5.87
CA LYS A 22 -8.19 8.37 -5.19
C LYS A 22 -8.79 8.38 -3.77
N ALA A 23 -9.78 7.54 -3.51
CA ALA A 23 -10.46 7.40 -2.22
C ALA A 23 -9.72 6.49 -1.21
N LEU A 24 -8.46 6.13 -1.48
CA LEU A 24 -7.64 5.36 -0.53
C LEU A 24 -7.61 6.02 0.85
N ARG A 25 -7.62 5.19 1.89
CA ARG A 25 -7.55 5.57 3.30
C ARG A 25 -6.25 5.13 3.96
N THR A 26 -5.49 4.22 3.37
CA THR A 26 -4.16 3.87 3.89
C THR A 26 -3.26 5.09 3.80
N THR A 27 -2.68 5.48 4.94
CA THR A 27 -1.82 6.66 5.06
C THR A 27 -0.36 6.26 5.25
N ALA A 28 0.54 7.19 4.97
CA ALA A 28 1.96 7.10 5.27
C ALA A 28 2.43 8.43 5.86
N GLU A 29 2.73 8.44 7.16
CA GLU A 29 3.29 9.61 7.86
C GLU A 29 4.82 9.62 7.74
N ASP A 30 5.41 10.75 7.36
CA ASP A 30 6.86 10.91 7.36
C ASP A 30 7.39 10.99 8.81
N LYS A 31 8.29 10.08 9.19
CA LYS A 31 8.99 10.07 10.49
C LYS A 31 10.48 10.45 10.36
N GLY A 32 10.90 10.91 9.18
CA GLY A 32 12.27 11.36 8.89
C GLY A 32 13.09 10.28 8.19
N ASP A 33 13.44 9.21 8.90
CA ASP A 33 14.21 8.08 8.36
C ASP A 33 13.33 6.97 7.76
N ASN A 34 12.03 6.97 8.09
CA ASN A 34 11.04 6.05 7.52
C ASN A 34 9.65 6.67 7.43
N TYR A 35 8.74 5.99 6.74
CA TYR A 35 7.30 6.27 6.80
C TYR A 35 6.61 5.34 7.81
N LEU A 36 5.69 5.86 8.61
CA LEU A 36 4.73 5.07 9.38
C LEU A 36 3.49 4.85 8.53
N VAL A 37 3.30 3.61 8.06
CA VAL A 37 2.15 3.23 7.22
C VAL A 37 1.02 2.68 8.08
N HIS A 38 -0.19 3.19 7.90
CA HIS A 38 -1.38 2.74 8.63
C HIS A 38 -2.56 2.51 7.68
N GLY A 39 -3.15 1.31 7.72
CA GLY A 39 -4.33 0.97 6.91
C GLY A 39 -4.45 -0.52 6.64
N GLN A 40 -5.34 -0.89 5.72
CA GLN A 40 -5.61 -2.27 5.35
C GLN A 40 -5.75 -2.41 3.84
N LYS A 41 -5.07 -3.42 3.27
CA LYS A 41 -5.24 -3.85 1.89
C LYS A 41 -5.97 -5.19 1.83
N THR A 42 -6.72 -5.42 0.76
CA THR A 42 -7.48 -6.67 0.56
C THR A 42 -7.44 -7.12 -0.90
N PHE A 43 -7.68 -8.42 -1.12
CA PHE A 43 -7.64 -9.06 -2.44
C PHE A 43 -6.29 -8.92 -3.17
N ILE A 44 -5.19 -8.95 -2.42
CA ILE A 44 -3.84 -8.79 -2.98
C ILE A 44 -3.30 -10.13 -3.47
N THR A 45 -3.13 -10.25 -4.79
CA THR A 45 -2.44 -11.39 -5.40
C THR A 45 -1.04 -11.54 -4.80
N ASN A 46 -0.68 -12.77 -4.43
CA ASN A 46 0.55 -13.12 -3.73
C ASN A 46 0.73 -12.51 -2.34
N GLY A 47 -0.28 -11.83 -1.76
CA GLY A 47 -0.12 -11.09 -0.50
C GLY A 47 0.36 -11.93 0.70
N PHE A 48 0.08 -13.24 0.72
CA PHE A 48 0.57 -14.15 1.76
C PHE A 48 2.01 -14.63 1.54
N ILE A 49 2.45 -14.76 0.28
CA ILE A 49 3.71 -15.40 -0.08
C ILE A 49 4.78 -14.42 -0.59
N CYS A 50 4.48 -13.12 -0.64
CA CYS A 50 5.42 -12.14 -1.16
C CYS A 50 6.52 -11.81 -0.16
N ASP A 51 7.73 -11.62 -0.66
CA ASP A 51 8.87 -11.09 0.08
C ASP A 51 8.85 -9.56 0.11
N MET A 52 8.22 -8.94 -0.88
CA MET A 52 8.12 -7.48 -1.03
C MET A 52 6.77 -7.08 -1.62
N ALA A 53 6.21 -5.97 -1.16
CA ALA A 53 4.99 -5.39 -1.71
C ALA A 53 5.20 -3.93 -2.11
N VAL A 54 4.68 -3.57 -3.29
CA VAL A 54 4.49 -2.16 -3.68
C VAL A 54 3.11 -1.75 -3.22
N VAL A 55 3.00 -0.77 -2.33
CA VAL A 55 1.73 -0.40 -1.68
C VAL A 55 1.34 1.04 -2.04
N ALA A 56 0.10 1.24 -2.47
CA ALA A 56 -0.46 2.57 -2.70
C ALA A 56 -0.95 3.17 -1.38
N VAL A 57 -0.45 4.35 -1.03
CA VAL A 57 -0.73 5.06 0.23
C VAL A 57 -0.90 6.55 -0.02
N LYS A 58 -1.59 7.25 0.90
CA LYS A 58 -1.64 8.71 0.93
C LYS A 58 -0.58 9.26 1.88
N THR A 59 0.35 10.03 1.34
CA THR A 59 1.39 10.73 2.14
C THR A 59 0.93 12.11 2.60
N ASN A 60 -0.01 12.73 1.89
CA ASN A 60 -0.65 13.96 2.31
C ASN A 60 -2.11 13.69 2.70
N TYR A 61 -2.37 13.54 4.00
CA TYR A 61 -3.69 13.17 4.54
C TYR A 61 -4.14 14.06 5.72
N ASN A 62 -3.31 15.03 6.11
CA ASN A 62 -3.55 15.97 7.22
C ASN A 62 -3.65 17.43 6.76
N THR A 63 -3.83 17.66 5.46
CA THR A 63 -4.09 19.01 4.93
C THR A 63 -5.57 19.13 4.58
N ASP A 64 -6.20 20.21 5.05
CA ASP A 64 -7.58 20.58 4.75
C ASP A 64 -7.75 21.05 3.29
N GLU A 65 -7.48 20.17 2.31
CA GLU A 65 -7.86 20.33 0.90
C GLU A 65 -8.66 19.13 0.38
#